data_AF-A0A8W8KSS8-F1
#
_entry.id   AF-A0A8W8KSS8-F1
#
_cell.length_a   1.000
_cell.length_b   1.000
_cell.length_c   1.000
_cell.angle_alpha   90.00
_cell.angle_beta   90.00
_cell.angle_gamma   90.00
#
_symmetry.space_group_name_H-M   'P 1'
#
loop_
_entity.id
_entity.type
_entity.pdbx_description
1 polymer ?
#
loop_
_entity_poly.entity_id
_entity_poly.type
_entity_poly.pdbx_seq_one_letter_code
_entity_poly.pdbx_strand_id
1 'polypeptide(L)'
;FGGYMLGDTHKSIGKWGDQTKDIRDGLTGGPLVIFDEEGNTLIISPLSEFMVASNWQDREVGGNIYWGLMGGIDEVPYHYTYMTIVCYAKGINKAFEKWGTALRKLYGSKENSLAQDLTLHRAGYWTDNGAYYYYKTEPQKNYEQTMLDLLNKTVFTFNYFQFDSWWYYKGLAGGVKLWEPRTDVFPHGLGYIYNKTSSLLALHNRYWSADTQYAKQNGGAYNFIVEDTGALPVDQIFWNDLLNKTLTWGLVMYEQDWLNVQFDKIKALKTNLTLGEMWLTQMNEAAKTNDVFIQYCMANPRHALQSLTLSQVTQARVSDDYSPGGEQWRIGVSSMFAYALGLAPSKDTFWTTDVQPGNRYKKSEPYTELNALVATLSTGPYGPSDMAGHIDYRLINRTSIYFGQLMHPSKPATAMDIQIIKHAFESLKMEIWSTYSMNMFKNTSLNWGTILAVETSGNVTLKYKDMDFLTPGVSYLVYDYKDVSSFREFKTSDNLVLPNNCTKSEFCLFHFVPKLEYGNNEIYMLGDVSKWIPASSTRIRSIVYQEADLLINLWGGANEEITIHYVFNGKLKSSTCPIKTTGWNCISMLTGKCVY
;
A
#
# COMPACT_ATOMS: atom_id res chain seq x y z
N PHE A 1 -6.83 10.75 13.02
CA PHE A 1 -6.68 9.30 12.78
C PHE A 1 -6.98 8.53 14.05
N GLY A 2 -7.52 7.32 13.96
CA GLY A 2 -7.66 6.47 15.14
C GLY A 2 -8.22 5.08 14.82
N GLY A 3 -8.01 4.13 15.72
CA GLY A 3 -8.35 2.72 15.49
C GLY A 3 -7.22 1.92 14.85
N TYR A 4 -7.53 0.73 14.34
CA TYR A 4 -6.57 -0.14 13.66
C TYR A 4 -6.49 0.17 12.14
N MET A 5 -5.69 -0.58 11.39
CA MET A 5 -5.36 -0.31 9.97
C MET A 5 -4.79 1.10 9.76
N LEU A 6 -3.78 1.47 10.56
CA LEU A 6 -3.18 2.81 10.57
C LEU A 6 -4.18 3.91 10.95
N GLY A 7 -5.22 3.55 11.70
CA GLY A 7 -6.27 4.47 12.10
C GLY A 7 -7.33 4.72 11.02
N ASP A 8 -7.44 3.81 10.04
CA ASP A 8 -8.47 3.84 8.99
C ASP A 8 -9.87 3.58 9.56
N THR A 9 -9.99 2.65 10.50
CA THR A 9 -11.30 2.14 10.96
C THR A 9 -12.08 3.10 11.84
N HIS A 10 -11.41 4.06 12.47
CA HIS A 10 -12.07 5.14 13.21
C HIS A 10 -11.61 6.52 12.75
N LYS A 11 -11.09 6.66 11.51
CA LYS A 11 -10.83 7.98 10.91
C LYS A 11 -12.13 8.79 10.85
N SER A 12 -12.03 10.06 11.19
CA SER A 12 -13.13 11.01 11.10
C SER A 12 -12.65 12.29 10.42
N ILE A 13 -13.53 12.87 9.60
CA ILE A 13 -13.32 14.13 8.89
C ILE A 13 -14.57 14.97 9.14
N GLY A 14 -14.40 16.21 9.57
CA GLY A 14 -15.52 17.08 9.94
C GLY A 14 -15.03 18.39 10.54
N LYS A 15 -15.96 19.32 10.76
CA LYS A 15 -15.69 20.56 11.50
C LYS A 15 -15.55 20.25 12.98
N TRP A 16 -14.50 20.79 13.60
CA TRP A 16 -14.37 20.79 15.05
C TRP A 16 -14.87 22.13 15.60
N GLY A 17 -15.68 22.07 16.64
CA GLY A 17 -16.22 23.23 17.33
C GLY A 17 -16.65 22.84 18.73
N ASP A 18 -17.38 23.73 19.40
CA ASP A 18 -17.70 23.58 20.83
C ASP A 18 -18.40 22.25 21.15
N GLN A 19 -19.18 21.70 20.20
CA GLN A 19 -19.91 20.45 20.38
C GLN A 19 -19.14 19.19 19.93
N THR A 20 -17.85 19.29 19.58
CA THR A 20 -17.05 18.15 19.12
C THR A 20 -16.66 17.25 20.28
N LYS A 21 -17.28 16.07 20.34
CA LYS A 21 -17.10 15.10 21.43
C LYS A 21 -16.05 14.03 21.16
N ASP A 22 -15.62 13.84 19.91
CA ASP A 22 -14.88 12.65 19.48
C ASP A 22 -13.64 12.99 18.62
N ILE A 23 -12.59 13.53 19.24
CA ILE A 23 -11.24 13.38 18.70
C ILE A 23 -10.71 12.04 19.19
N ARG A 24 -10.30 11.17 18.26
CA ARG A 24 -9.75 9.87 18.65
C ARG A 24 -8.45 10.06 19.43
N ASP A 25 -8.41 9.49 20.62
CA ASP A 25 -7.34 9.66 21.60
C ASP A 25 -6.93 8.32 22.25
N GLY A 26 -6.06 8.39 23.25
CA GLY A 26 -5.65 7.22 24.02
C GLY A 26 -4.84 6.20 23.22
N LEU A 27 -5.09 4.93 23.53
CA LEU A 27 -4.30 3.80 23.00
C LEU A 27 -4.44 3.61 21.48
N THR A 28 -5.56 4.04 20.91
CA THR A 28 -5.85 3.92 19.48
C THR A 28 -5.77 5.25 18.75
N GLY A 29 -5.46 6.35 19.46
CA GLY A 29 -5.26 7.69 18.90
C GLY A 29 -4.04 7.77 17.99
N GLY A 30 -4.15 8.57 16.93
CA GLY A 30 -3.05 8.85 16.00
C GLY A 30 -2.77 10.34 15.87
N PRO A 31 -1.96 10.75 14.87
CA PRO A 31 -1.71 12.15 14.60
C PRO A 31 -3.01 12.97 14.47
N LEU A 32 -2.99 14.16 15.07
CA LEU A 32 -4.06 15.15 14.98
C LEU A 32 -3.79 16.04 13.77
N VAL A 33 -4.79 16.21 12.90
CA VAL A 33 -4.68 17.05 11.70
C VAL A 33 -5.76 18.11 11.74
N ILE A 34 -5.37 19.37 11.73
CA ILE A 34 -6.27 20.55 11.78
C ILE A 34 -6.07 21.34 10.52
N PHE A 35 -7.15 21.76 9.87
CA PHE A 35 -7.08 22.60 8.67
C PHE A 35 -8.29 23.51 8.53
N ASP A 36 -8.14 24.58 7.76
CA ASP A 36 -9.21 25.48 7.34
C ASP A 36 -9.65 25.23 5.87
N GLU A 37 -10.64 25.98 5.40
CA GLU A 37 -11.15 25.90 4.02
C GLU A 37 -10.11 26.29 2.96
N GLU A 38 -9.06 27.02 3.34
CA GLU A 38 -7.94 27.40 2.46
C GLU A 38 -6.81 26.35 2.43
N GLY A 39 -6.93 25.28 3.24
CA GLY A 39 -5.95 24.22 3.38
C GLY A 39 -4.74 24.59 4.27
N ASN A 40 -4.81 25.66 5.07
CA ASN A 40 -3.78 25.92 6.08
C ASN A 40 -3.80 24.80 7.12
N THR A 41 -2.81 23.91 7.11
CA THR A 41 -2.85 22.64 7.82
C THR A 41 -1.77 22.54 8.89
N LEU A 42 -2.16 22.05 10.07
CA LEU A 42 -1.30 21.68 11.18
C LEU A 42 -1.41 20.17 11.45
N ILE A 43 -0.27 19.50 11.57
CA ILE A 43 -0.17 18.12 12.08
C ILE A 43 0.52 18.15 13.44
N ILE A 44 -0.11 17.53 14.43
CA ILE A 44 0.45 17.34 15.77
C ILE A 44 0.57 15.85 16.04
N SER A 45 1.78 15.39 16.35
CA SER A 45 2.04 13.98 16.63
C SER A 45 3.17 13.81 17.66
N PRO A 46 3.28 12.63 18.29
CA PRO A 46 4.51 12.23 18.93
C PRO A 46 5.68 12.37 17.95
N LEU A 47 6.80 12.89 18.44
CA LEU A 47 8.07 12.90 17.73
C LEU A 47 8.94 11.72 18.14
N SER A 48 8.77 11.19 19.36
CA SER A 48 9.57 10.11 19.97
C SER A 48 8.68 9.23 20.84
N GLU A 49 9.22 8.10 21.33
CA GLU A 49 8.55 7.21 22.31
C GLU A 49 7.18 6.72 21.82
N PHE A 50 7.09 6.36 20.54
CA PHE A 50 5.82 6.17 19.81
C PHE A 50 4.88 5.15 20.45
N MET A 51 5.43 4.05 20.96
CA MET A 51 4.63 2.96 21.53
C MET A 51 3.95 3.33 22.85
N VAL A 52 4.48 4.31 23.58
CA VAL A 52 3.94 4.77 24.87
C VAL A 52 3.28 6.13 24.79
N ALA A 53 3.49 6.86 23.70
CA ALA A 53 2.84 8.13 23.44
C ALA A 53 1.31 8.00 23.42
N SER A 54 0.64 9.04 23.91
CA SER A 54 -0.81 9.15 23.93
C SER A 54 -1.21 10.62 23.84
N ASN A 55 -2.23 10.90 23.03
CA ASN A 55 -3.04 12.10 23.20
C ASN A 55 -4.26 11.78 24.09
N TRP A 56 -4.84 12.80 24.70
CA TRP A 56 -6.07 12.70 25.49
C TRP A 56 -6.90 13.97 25.31
N GLN A 57 -8.23 13.84 25.22
CA GLN A 57 -9.14 14.97 25.12
C GLN A 57 -10.06 15.05 26.36
N ASP A 58 -10.22 16.26 26.91
CA ASP A 58 -11.30 16.55 27.84
C ASP A 58 -12.65 16.23 27.17
N ARG A 59 -13.51 15.43 27.82
CA ARG A 59 -14.83 15.04 27.26
C ARG A 59 -15.90 16.13 27.38
N GLU A 60 -15.50 17.35 27.69
CA GLU A 60 -16.35 18.51 27.87
C GLU A 60 -16.39 19.36 26.59
N VAL A 61 -17.48 20.12 26.43
CA VAL A 61 -17.67 21.08 25.33
C VAL A 61 -16.56 22.13 25.39
N GLY A 62 -15.78 22.29 24.30
CA GLY A 62 -14.63 23.19 24.26
C GLY A 62 -13.41 22.73 25.07
N GLY A 63 -13.34 21.44 25.41
CA GLY A 63 -12.27 20.84 26.21
C GLY A 63 -10.89 20.87 25.53
N ASN A 64 -9.83 20.75 26.33
CA ASN A 64 -8.44 20.77 25.85
C ASN A 64 -8.03 19.40 25.28
N ILE A 65 -6.96 19.42 24.46
CA ILE A 65 -6.25 18.23 24.02
C ILE A 65 -4.86 18.25 24.66
N TYR A 66 -4.45 17.11 25.20
CA TYR A 66 -3.19 16.91 25.90
C TYR A 66 -2.35 15.88 25.17
N TRP A 67 -1.03 15.98 25.32
CA TRP A 67 -0.06 15.02 24.81
C TRP A 67 0.88 14.60 25.92
N GLY A 68 1.18 13.32 25.98
CA GLY A 68 2.09 12.76 26.96
C GLY A 68 2.23 11.25 26.80
N LEU A 69 2.52 10.61 27.92
CA LEU A 69 2.60 9.15 27.98
C LEU A 69 1.23 8.55 28.32
N MET A 70 0.99 7.32 27.90
CA MET A 70 -0.22 6.58 28.23
C MET A 70 -0.35 6.46 29.77
N GLY A 71 -1.54 6.74 30.30
CA GLY A 71 -1.77 6.81 31.75
C GLY A 71 -1.64 5.47 32.51
N GLY A 72 -1.40 4.36 31.81
CA GLY A 72 -1.21 3.05 32.42
C GLY A 72 0.23 2.74 32.86
N ILE A 73 1.21 3.60 32.54
CA ILE A 73 2.62 3.35 32.85
C ILE A 73 2.86 3.32 34.36
N ASP A 74 3.55 2.27 34.83
CA ASP A 74 3.80 2.04 36.26
C ASP A 74 4.85 3.01 36.84
N GLU A 75 5.91 3.28 36.08
CA GLU A 75 7.00 4.17 36.50
C GLU A 75 7.60 4.91 35.29
N VAL A 76 7.86 6.21 35.48
CA VAL A 76 8.60 7.05 34.53
C VAL A 76 9.91 7.45 35.19
N PRO A 77 11.08 7.00 34.68
CA PRO A 77 12.35 7.25 35.33
C PRO A 77 12.71 8.74 35.29
N TYR A 78 13.51 9.17 36.27
CA TYR A 78 14.04 10.53 36.29
C TYR A 78 14.81 10.83 35.00
N HIS A 79 14.59 12.03 34.44
CA HIS A 79 15.13 12.48 33.14
C HIS A 79 14.59 11.77 31.89
N TYR A 80 13.51 10.99 31.98
CA TYR A 80 12.84 10.50 30.78
C TYR A 80 12.32 11.65 29.92
N THR A 81 12.53 11.57 28.60
CA THR A 81 12.18 12.63 27.64
C THR A 81 11.16 12.13 26.64
N TYR A 82 10.06 12.87 26.50
CA TYR A 82 9.05 12.68 25.47
C TYR A 82 8.93 13.97 24.66
N MET A 83 8.95 13.85 23.33
CA MET A 83 8.85 14.99 22.42
C MET A 83 7.61 14.88 21.54
N THR A 84 6.98 16.03 21.27
CA THR A 84 5.88 16.20 20.32
C THR A 84 6.33 17.13 19.19
N ILE A 85 5.87 16.89 17.97
CA ILE A 85 6.11 17.76 16.81
C ILE A 85 4.83 18.43 16.38
N VAL A 86 4.94 19.70 16.00
CA VAL A 86 3.89 20.47 15.30
C VAL A 86 4.44 20.86 13.92
N CYS A 87 3.74 20.46 12.86
CA CYS A 87 4.15 20.75 11.49
C CYS A 87 3.07 21.54 10.75
N TYR A 88 3.43 22.73 10.26
CA TYR A 88 2.57 23.57 9.43
C TYR A 88 2.95 23.50 7.94
N ALA A 89 1.94 23.44 7.08
CA ALA A 89 2.06 23.74 5.65
C ALA A 89 0.73 24.24 5.08
N LYS A 90 0.78 24.94 3.94
CA LYS A 90 -0.40 25.23 3.12
C LYS A 90 -0.65 24.06 2.16
N GLY A 91 -1.74 23.34 2.39
CA GLY A 91 -2.11 22.06 1.75
C GLY A 91 -2.01 20.89 2.73
N ILE A 92 -3.02 20.02 2.74
CA ILE A 92 -3.11 18.84 3.62
C ILE A 92 -2.07 17.80 3.18
N ASN A 93 -2.03 17.44 1.90
CA ASN A 93 -1.00 16.53 1.37
C ASN A 93 0.41 17.08 1.61
N LYS A 94 0.63 18.39 1.40
CA LYS A 94 1.92 19.04 1.66
C LYS A 94 2.32 18.99 3.13
N ALA A 95 1.36 19.14 4.05
CA ALA A 95 1.64 18.99 5.48
C ALA A 95 2.10 17.57 5.82
N PHE A 96 1.43 16.54 5.28
CA PHE A 96 1.82 15.14 5.45
C PHE A 96 3.19 14.83 4.84
N GLU A 97 3.48 15.33 3.63
CA GLU A 97 4.79 15.16 3.00
C GLU A 97 5.90 15.82 3.82
N LYS A 98 5.70 17.06 4.27
CA LYS A 98 6.66 17.80 5.08
C LYS A 98 6.91 17.13 6.43
N TRP A 99 5.83 16.78 7.14
CA TRP A 99 5.88 16.09 8.43
C TRP A 99 6.56 14.72 8.31
N GLY A 100 6.13 13.91 7.35
CA GLY A 100 6.70 12.60 7.10
C GLY A 100 8.17 12.65 6.69
N THR A 101 8.54 13.60 5.83
CA THR A 101 9.95 13.79 5.44
C THR A 101 10.82 14.19 6.63
N ALA A 102 10.32 15.04 7.52
CA ALA A 102 11.05 15.41 8.75
C ALA A 102 11.29 14.17 9.64
N LEU A 103 10.26 13.34 9.83
CA LEU A 103 10.36 12.11 10.62
C LEU A 103 11.30 11.08 10.00
N ARG A 104 11.22 10.83 8.70
CA ARG A 104 12.12 9.90 7.99
C ARG A 104 13.56 10.41 7.94
N LYS A 105 13.79 11.73 7.94
CA LYS A 105 15.14 12.29 8.10
C LYS A 105 15.70 12.07 9.49
N LEU A 106 14.85 12.10 10.52
CA LEU A 106 15.26 11.89 11.91
C LEU A 106 15.54 10.41 12.22
N TYR A 107 14.68 9.50 11.74
CA TYR A 107 14.73 8.08 12.12
C TYR A 107 15.34 7.15 11.05
N GLY A 108 15.49 7.62 9.81
CA GLY A 108 16.04 6.85 8.70
C GLY A 108 15.04 6.68 7.55
N SER A 109 15.58 6.63 6.34
CA SER A 109 14.79 6.36 5.13
C SER A 109 14.60 4.85 4.93
N LYS A 110 13.43 4.47 4.42
CA LYS A 110 13.08 3.10 4.02
C LYS A 110 13.24 2.84 2.52
N GLU A 111 13.75 3.81 1.76
CA GLU A 111 13.86 3.71 0.29
C GLU A 111 14.55 2.43 -0.18
N ASN A 112 15.66 2.05 0.45
CA ASN A 112 16.38 0.81 0.09
C ASN A 112 15.55 -0.44 0.40
N SER A 113 14.93 -0.51 1.58
CA SER A 113 14.08 -1.65 1.96
C SER A 113 12.88 -1.78 1.02
N LEU A 114 12.20 -0.67 0.72
CA LEU A 114 11.08 -0.64 -0.22
C LEU A 114 11.49 -1.11 -1.62
N ALA A 115 12.69 -0.74 -2.09
CA ALA A 115 13.20 -1.17 -3.39
C ALA A 115 13.57 -2.66 -3.43
N GLN A 116 13.93 -3.26 -2.29
CA GLN A 116 14.32 -4.67 -2.17
C GLN A 116 13.12 -5.59 -1.89
N ASP A 117 12.03 -5.08 -1.32
CA ASP A 117 10.83 -5.86 -1.03
C ASP A 117 10.13 -6.31 -2.30
N LEU A 118 10.37 -7.57 -2.68
CA LEU A 118 9.81 -8.19 -3.87
C LEU A 118 8.28 -8.11 -3.91
N THR A 119 7.61 -8.13 -2.74
CA THR A 119 6.15 -8.15 -2.67
C THR A 119 5.50 -6.84 -3.14
N LEU A 120 6.28 -5.75 -3.18
CA LEU A 120 5.85 -4.43 -3.67
C LEU A 120 6.06 -4.25 -5.18
N HIS A 121 6.94 -5.06 -5.79
CA HIS A 121 7.32 -4.93 -7.21
C HIS A 121 6.82 -6.07 -8.08
N ARG A 122 6.34 -7.16 -7.49
CA ARG A 122 5.87 -8.35 -8.18
C ARG A 122 4.45 -8.71 -7.77
N ALA A 123 3.66 -9.19 -8.73
CA ALA A 123 2.35 -9.75 -8.48
C ALA A 123 2.47 -11.07 -7.71
N GLY A 124 1.74 -11.17 -6.59
CA GLY A 124 1.54 -12.41 -5.85
C GLY A 124 0.12 -12.93 -6.02
N TYR A 125 -0.17 -14.06 -5.37
CA TYR A 125 -1.53 -14.60 -5.25
C TYR A 125 -1.89 -14.73 -3.77
N TRP A 126 -3.03 -14.16 -3.35
CA TRP A 126 -3.36 -14.01 -1.94
C TRP A 126 -4.51 -14.93 -1.52
N THR A 127 -4.46 -15.44 -0.28
CA THR A 127 -5.49 -16.36 0.27
C THR A 127 -6.14 -15.83 1.54
N ASP A 128 -6.09 -14.52 1.71
CA ASP A 128 -6.62 -13.75 2.84
C ASP A 128 -8.16 -13.64 2.84
N ASN A 129 -8.75 -13.06 3.87
CA ASN A 129 -10.19 -12.88 4.00
C ASN A 129 -10.83 -12.29 2.73
N GLY A 130 -11.96 -12.87 2.35
CA GLY A 130 -12.62 -12.55 1.08
C GLY A 130 -12.04 -13.29 -0.15
N ALA A 131 -10.82 -13.83 -0.10
CA ALA A 131 -10.26 -14.68 -1.16
C ALA A 131 -11.10 -15.94 -1.40
N TYR A 132 -11.00 -16.51 -2.62
CA TYR A 132 -11.66 -17.76 -2.94
C TYR A 132 -11.19 -18.92 -2.06
N TYR A 133 -9.88 -19.03 -1.84
CA TYR A 133 -9.26 -20.10 -1.05
C TYR A 133 -9.05 -19.74 0.43
N TYR A 134 -9.77 -18.75 0.97
CA TYR A 134 -9.69 -18.47 2.41
C TYR A 134 -10.50 -19.49 3.23
N TYR A 135 -9.81 -20.32 4.03
CA TYR A 135 -10.38 -21.51 4.70
C TYR A 135 -11.23 -22.37 3.76
N LYS A 136 -10.76 -22.55 2.52
CA LYS A 136 -11.40 -23.34 1.49
C LYS A 136 -10.35 -23.93 0.54
N THR A 137 -10.50 -25.20 0.20
CA THR A 137 -9.65 -25.91 -0.78
C THR A 137 -10.44 -26.31 -2.02
N GLU A 138 -9.75 -26.80 -3.04
CA GLU A 138 -10.39 -27.58 -4.09
C GLU A 138 -11.08 -28.82 -3.48
N PRO A 139 -12.19 -29.30 -4.06
CA PRO A 139 -12.92 -30.46 -3.54
C PRO A 139 -12.01 -31.68 -3.34
N GLN A 140 -12.11 -32.30 -2.16
CA GLN A 140 -11.33 -33.50 -1.79
C GLN A 140 -9.80 -33.33 -1.81
N LYS A 141 -9.31 -32.08 -1.75
CA LYS A 141 -7.89 -31.76 -1.73
C LYS A 141 -7.50 -31.01 -0.45
N ASN A 142 -6.24 -31.16 -0.05
CA ASN A 142 -5.61 -30.28 0.93
C ASN A 142 -5.10 -28.99 0.24
N TYR A 143 -4.53 -28.07 1.01
CA TYR A 143 -4.01 -26.82 0.46
C TYR A 143 -2.76 -27.01 -0.39
N GLU A 144 -1.87 -27.93 -0.03
CA GLU A 144 -0.69 -28.26 -0.85
C GLU A 144 -1.12 -28.61 -2.28
N GLN A 145 -2.07 -29.53 -2.42
CA GLN A 145 -2.65 -29.93 -3.72
C GLN A 145 -3.40 -28.78 -4.39
N THR A 146 -4.16 -27.98 -3.63
CA THR A 146 -4.91 -26.81 -4.14
C THR A 146 -3.98 -25.76 -4.75
N MET A 147 -2.86 -25.45 -4.09
CA MET A 147 -1.88 -24.45 -4.58
C MET A 147 -1.12 -24.96 -5.80
N LEU A 148 -0.78 -26.26 -5.86
CA LEU A 148 -0.20 -26.86 -7.05
C LEU A 148 -1.19 -26.87 -8.24
N ASP A 149 -2.47 -27.15 -7.97
CA ASP A 149 -3.54 -27.07 -8.96
C ASP A 149 -3.71 -25.65 -9.52
N LEU A 150 -3.68 -24.65 -8.64
CA LEU A 150 -3.75 -23.24 -9.01
C LEU A 150 -2.64 -22.91 -10.01
N LEU A 151 -1.39 -23.23 -9.70
CA LEU A 151 -0.27 -23.01 -10.61
C LEU A 151 -0.44 -23.73 -11.95
N ASN A 152 -0.87 -24.99 -11.94
CA ASN A 152 -1.07 -25.75 -13.18
C ASN A 152 -2.20 -25.19 -14.06
N LYS A 153 -3.18 -24.51 -13.45
CA LYS A 153 -4.33 -23.89 -14.15
C LYS A 153 -4.12 -22.41 -14.44
N THR A 154 -3.00 -21.83 -14.01
CA THR A 154 -2.69 -20.42 -14.17
C THR A 154 -1.58 -20.23 -15.20
N VAL A 155 -1.85 -19.45 -16.24
CA VAL A 155 -0.85 -19.13 -17.28
C VAL A 155 0.04 -17.96 -16.86
N PHE A 156 -0.45 -17.12 -15.95
CA PHE A 156 0.29 -16.00 -15.38
C PHE A 156 1.26 -16.46 -14.26
N THR A 157 2.49 -15.95 -14.28
CA THR A 157 3.46 -16.24 -13.23
C THR A 157 3.25 -15.34 -12.01
N PHE A 158 2.69 -15.90 -10.94
CA PHE A 158 2.74 -15.28 -9.62
C PHE A 158 4.10 -15.55 -8.96
N ASN A 159 4.71 -14.50 -8.41
CA ASN A 159 6.09 -14.59 -7.90
C ASN A 159 6.13 -15.05 -6.43
N TYR A 160 5.01 -14.89 -5.72
CA TYR A 160 4.85 -15.37 -4.36
C TYR A 160 3.39 -15.71 -4.06
N PHE A 161 3.18 -16.54 -3.04
CA PHE A 161 1.88 -16.79 -2.44
C PHE A 161 1.78 -16.15 -1.06
N GLN A 162 0.67 -15.46 -0.80
CA GLN A 162 0.30 -15.10 0.57
C GLN A 162 -0.58 -16.21 1.16
N PHE A 163 -0.14 -16.79 2.27
CA PHE A 163 -0.90 -17.76 3.05
C PHE A 163 -1.41 -17.12 4.33
N ASP A 164 -2.73 -17.04 4.44
CA ASP A 164 -3.39 -16.49 5.62
C ASP A 164 -3.40 -17.46 6.81
N SER A 165 -4.00 -17.04 7.93
CA SER A 165 -4.15 -17.69 9.22
C SER A 165 -4.61 -19.16 9.27
N TRP A 166 -4.89 -19.79 8.14
CA TRP A 166 -5.25 -21.21 8.04
C TRP A 166 -4.05 -22.17 8.02
N TRP A 167 -2.82 -21.71 7.72
CA TRP A 167 -1.68 -22.59 7.47
C TRP A 167 -0.95 -23.13 8.72
N TYR A 168 -1.07 -22.44 9.87
CA TYR A 168 -0.38 -22.77 11.12
C TYR A 168 -1.34 -23.20 12.24
N TYR A 169 -0.80 -23.73 13.35
CA TYR A 169 -1.59 -24.20 14.49
C TYR A 169 -2.02 -23.07 15.40
N LYS A 170 -3.31 -23.03 15.71
CA LYS A 170 -3.92 -22.04 16.61
C LYS A 170 -4.15 -22.59 18.00
N GLY A 171 -4.11 -21.68 18.97
CA GLY A 171 -4.31 -21.94 20.40
C GLY A 171 -5.56 -21.26 20.94
N LEU A 172 -5.50 -20.93 22.22
CA LEU A 172 -6.55 -20.20 22.93
C LEU A 172 -6.95 -18.92 22.17
N ALA A 173 -8.27 -18.70 22.09
CA ALA A 173 -8.92 -17.58 21.41
C ALA A 173 -8.48 -17.34 19.95
N GLY A 174 -7.90 -18.35 19.29
CA GLY A 174 -7.46 -18.27 17.89
C GLY A 174 -6.11 -17.58 17.67
N GLY A 175 -5.32 -17.35 18.73
CA GLY A 175 -3.94 -16.89 18.63
C GLY A 175 -2.99 -18.00 18.13
N VAL A 176 -1.74 -17.65 17.88
CA VAL A 176 -0.73 -18.58 17.34
C VAL A 176 -0.23 -19.48 18.47
N LYS A 177 -0.47 -20.78 18.33
CA LYS A 177 0.06 -21.78 19.26
C LYS A 177 1.44 -22.27 18.82
N LEU A 178 1.54 -22.63 17.54
CA LEU A 178 2.76 -23.08 16.90
C LEU A 178 2.74 -22.58 15.45
N TRP A 179 3.71 -21.72 15.14
CA TRP A 179 3.91 -21.15 13.81
C TRP A 179 4.76 -22.10 12.97
N GLU A 180 4.12 -23.19 12.55
CA GLU A 180 4.67 -24.29 11.74
C GLU A 180 3.60 -24.76 10.77
N PRO A 181 3.99 -25.27 9.58
CA PRO A 181 3.02 -25.80 8.63
C PRO A 181 2.26 -26.97 9.23
N ARG A 182 0.95 -26.84 9.21
CA ARG A 182 0.04 -27.91 9.60
C ARG A 182 0.17 -29.10 8.67
N THR A 183 0.42 -30.29 9.22
CA THR A 183 0.59 -31.53 8.43
C THR A 183 -0.67 -31.96 7.67
N ASP A 184 -1.85 -31.54 8.11
CA ASP A 184 -3.11 -31.79 7.39
C ASP A 184 -3.35 -30.81 6.21
N VAL A 185 -2.63 -29.69 6.21
CA VAL A 185 -2.70 -28.63 5.18
C VAL A 185 -1.56 -28.79 4.15
N PHE A 186 -0.34 -28.98 4.66
CA PHE A 186 0.92 -29.15 3.94
C PHE A 186 1.65 -30.40 4.44
N PRO A 187 1.24 -31.61 4.01
CA PRO A 187 1.84 -32.86 4.48
C PRO A 187 3.34 -32.97 4.23
N HIS A 188 3.88 -32.28 3.21
CA HIS A 188 5.32 -32.26 2.93
C HIS A 188 6.02 -30.97 3.38
N GLY A 189 5.32 -30.09 4.11
CA GLY A 189 5.83 -28.81 4.59
C GLY A 189 5.99 -27.74 3.49
N LEU A 190 6.31 -26.51 3.89
CA LEU A 190 6.38 -25.36 2.96
C LEU A 190 7.61 -25.38 2.05
N GLY A 191 8.72 -25.97 2.51
CA GLY A 191 9.90 -26.15 1.66
C GLY A 191 9.63 -27.04 0.44
N TYR A 192 8.70 -27.99 0.53
CA TYR A 192 8.27 -28.78 -0.62
C TYR A 192 7.56 -27.93 -1.67
N ILE A 193 6.63 -27.05 -1.25
CA ILE A 193 5.97 -26.10 -2.15
C ILE A 193 7.02 -25.21 -2.82
N TYR A 194 7.89 -24.57 -2.05
CA TYR A 194 8.92 -23.69 -2.60
C TYR A 194 9.82 -24.41 -3.61
N ASN A 195 10.30 -25.61 -3.30
CA ASN A 195 11.13 -26.40 -4.22
C ASN A 195 10.40 -26.85 -5.49
N LYS A 196 9.08 -27.07 -5.42
CA LYS A 196 8.27 -27.50 -6.57
C LYS A 196 7.88 -26.36 -7.48
N THR A 197 7.68 -25.16 -6.93
CA THR A 197 7.05 -24.04 -7.64
C THR A 197 8.02 -22.90 -7.92
N SER A 198 9.12 -22.81 -7.16
CA SER A 198 9.99 -21.63 -7.08
C SER A 198 9.28 -20.33 -6.69
N SER A 199 8.02 -20.41 -6.22
CA SER A 199 7.27 -19.26 -5.74
C SER A 199 7.62 -18.99 -4.28
N LEU A 200 7.99 -17.75 -3.98
CA LEU A 200 8.27 -17.30 -2.62
C LEU A 200 6.98 -17.28 -1.77
N LEU A 201 7.13 -17.15 -0.46
CA LEU A 201 6.00 -17.13 0.47
C LEU A 201 5.94 -15.82 1.26
N ALA A 202 4.72 -15.29 1.35
CA ALA A 202 4.32 -14.26 2.28
C ALA A 202 3.42 -14.92 3.34
N LEU A 203 3.84 -14.97 4.59
CA LEU A 203 3.18 -15.79 5.61
C LEU A 203 2.59 -14.95 6.73
N HIS A 204 1.31 -15.22 7.00
CA HIS A 204 0.53 -14.60 8.06
C HIS A 204 0.91 -15.08 9.46
N ASN A 205 0.85 -14.16 10.43
CA ASN A 205 0.90 -14.44 11.86
C ASN A 205 -0.09 -13.53 12.63
N ARG A 206 -0.88 -14.11 13.55
CA ARG A 206 -1.74 -13.35 14.49
C ARG A 206 -0.96 -12.92 15.75
N TYR A 207 -1.66 -12.52 16.80
CA TYR A 207 -1.09 -12.49 18.15
C TYR A 207 -0.66 -13.89 18.63
N TRP A 208 0.36 -13.97 19.50
CA TRP A 208 0.77 -15.22 20.14
C TRP A 208 -0.24 -15.64 21.21
N SER A 209 -0.60 -16.92 21.22
CA SER A 209 -1.56 -17.45 22.20
C SER A 209 -0.90 -17.72 23.55
N ALA A 210 -1.65 -17.61 24.65
CA ALA A 210 -1.18 -17.93 25.99
C ALA A 210 -0.68 -19.38 26.12
N ASP A 211 -1.23 -20.33 25.34
CA ASP A 211 -0.80 -21.73 25.30
C ASP A 211 0.23 -22.03 24.19
N THR A 212 0.95 -21.01 23.70
CA THR A 212 1.99 -21.18 22.69
C THR A 212 3.09 -22.14 23.16
N GLN A 213 3.44 -23.10 22.30
CA GLN A 213 4.44 -24.13 22.61
C GLN A 213 5.87 -23.58 22.69
N TYR A 214 6.08 -22.33 22.28
CA TYR A 214 7.38 -21.68 22.36
C TYR A 214 7.72 -21.18 23.78
N ALA A 215 6.70 -20.85 24.58
CA ALA A 215 6.87 -20.30 25.91
C ALA A 215 7.31 -21.37 26.92
N LYS A 216 8.28 -21.04 27.79
CA LYS A 216 8.72 -21.93 28.89
C LYS A 216 7.58 -22.41 29.78
N GLN A 217 6.57 -21.56 29.99
CA GLN A 217 5.35 -21.87 30.74
C GLN A 217 4.57 -23.07 30.15
N ASN A 218 4.73 -23.33 28.86
CA ASN A 218 4.08 -24.41 28.13
C ASN A 218 5.08 -25.50 27.68
N GLY A 219 6.27 -25.55 28.30
CA GLY A 219 7.32 -26.53 27.99
C GLY A 219 8.26 -26.13 26.84
N GLY A 220 8.16 -24.91 26.32
CA GLY A 220 9.05 -24.37 25.28
C GLY A 220 10.38 -23.85 25.82
N ALA A 221 11.20 -23.28 24.92
CA ALA A 221 12.57 -22.85 25.23
C ALA A 221 12.69 -21.37 25.61
N TYR A 222 11.68 -20.54 25.31
CA TYR A 222 11.83 -19.09 25.26
C TYR A 222 11.03 -18.39 26.36
N ASN A 223 11.51 -17.22 26.80
CA ASN A 223 10.78 -16.38 27.74
C ASN A 223 9.67 -15.63 27.02
N PHE A 224 8.47 -15.74 27.57
CA PHE A 224 7.29 -15.01 27.14
C PHE A 224 6.65 -14.36 28.36
N ILE A 225 6.09 -13.16 28.18
CA ILE A 225 5.06 -12.65 29.08
C ILE A 225 3.76 -13.32 28.66
N VAL A 226 3.15 -14.09 29.54
CA VAL A 226 1.90 -14.83 29.28
C VAL A 226 0.81 -14.24 30.16
N GLU A 227 -0.25 -13.73 29.53
CA GLU A 227 -1.35 -13.04 30.21
C GLU A 227 -2.70 -13.36 29.53
N ASP A 228 -3.79 -13.47 30.31
CA ASP A 228 -5.13 -13.82 29.81
C ASP A 228 -5.09 -14.93 28.74
N THR A 229 -5.35 -14.59 27.48
CA THR A 229 -5.37 -15.48 26.32
C THR A 229 -4.23 -15.22 25.34
N GLY A 230 -3.35 -14.26 25.64
CA GLY A 230 -2.23 -13.84 24.80
C GLY A 230 -0.87 -14.14 25.42
N ALA A 231 0.16 -14.08 24.58
CA ALA A 231 1.55 -14.07 25.02
C ALA A 231 2.37 -13.04 24.22
N LEU A 232 3.52 -12.66 24.76
CA LEU A 232 4.47 -11.75 24.12
C LEU A 232 5.89 -12.32 24.25
N PRO A 233 6.59 -12.63 23.16
CA PRO A 233 8.00 -13.01 23.22
C PRO A 233 8.82 -11.80 23.69
N VAL A 234 9.75 -12.03 24.62
CA VAL A 234 10.65 -10.99 25.14
C VAL A 234 12.13 -11.26 24.89
N ASP A 235 12.44 -12.42 24.28
CA ASP A 235 13.79 -12.81 23.93
C ASP A 235 14.06 -12.59 22.44
N GLN A 236 15.16 -11.89 22.09
CA GLN A 236 15.60 -11.75 20.69
C GLN A 236 15.84 -13.12 20.01
N ILE A 237 16.39 -14.09 20.75
CA ILE A 237 16.73 -15.41 20.20
C ILE A 237 15.49 -16.15 19.67
N PHE A 238 14.31 -15.93 20.27
CA PHE A 238 13.06 -16.49 19.75
C PHE A 238 12.80 -16.03 18.31
N TRP A 239 12.90 -14.73 18.05
CA TRP A 239 12.67 -14.17 16.72
C TRP A 239 13.72 -14.63 15.71
N ASN A 240 14.99 -14.69 16.13
CA ASN A 240 16.08 -15.18 15.30
C ASN A 240 15.83 -16.63 14.85
N ASP A 241 15.51 -17.52 15.80
CA ASP A 241 15.26 -18.93 15.52
C ASP A 241 13.97 -19.13 14.70
N LEU A 242 12.93 -18.33 14.98
CA LEU A 242 11.66 -18.36 14.27
C LEU A 242 11.83 -18.02 12.79
N LEU A 243 12.58 -16.96 12.45
CA LEU A 243 12.73 -16.53 11.05
C LEU A 243 13.85 -17.28 10.31
N ASN A 244 14.94 -17.64 10.98
CA ASN A 244 16.04 -18.40 10.37
C ASN A 244 15.58 -19.75 9.79
N LYS A 245 14.71 -20.49 10.49
CA LYS A 245 14.19 -21.77 9.99
C LYS A 245 13.35 -21.62 8.69
N THR A 246 12.74 -20.46 8.47
CA THR A 246 11.84 -20.21 7.34
C THR A 246 12.54 -19.90 6.03
N LEU A 247 13.86 -19.69 6.04
CA LEU A 247 14.65 -19.52 4.82
C LEU A 247 14.51 -20.73 3.87
N THR A 248 14.40 -21.93 4.45
CA THR A 248 14.17 -23.17 3.69
C THR A 248 12.76 -23.27 3.09
N TRP A 249 11.84 -22.38 3.50
CA TRP A 249 10.47 -22.30 2.99
C TRP A 249 10.33 -21.24 1.89
N GLY A 250 11.38 -20.46 1.61
CA GLY A 250 11.30 -19.33 0.68
C GLY A 250 10.48 -18.15 1.21
N LEU A 251 10.48 -17.91 2.53
CA LEU A 251 9.82 -16.75 3.13
C LEU A 251 10.47 -15.45 2.63
N VAL A 252 9.65 -14.54 2.11
CA VAL A 252 10.08 -13.18 1.73
C VAL A 252 9.37 -12.09 2.53
N MET A 253 8.20 -12.39 3.08
CA MET A 253 7.41 -11.44 3.86
C MET A 253 6.72 -12.12 5.04
N TYR A 254 6.92 -11.57 6.24
CA TYR A 254 6.19 -11.91 7.45
C TYR A 254 5.08 -10.88 7.68
N GLU A 255 3.83 -11.30 7.61
CA GLU A 255 2.70 -10.44 7.94
C GLU A 255 2.38 -10.56 9.43
N GLN A 256 2.63 -9.49 10.19
CA GLN A 256 2.19 -9.40 11.57
C GLN A 256 0.79 -8.77 11.61
N ASP A 257 -0.20 -9.63 11.79
CA ASP A 257 -1.60 -9.28 11.92
C ASP A 257 -2.05 -9.26 13.38
N TRP A 258 -3.25 -8.73 13.63
CA TRP A 258 -3.88 -8.61 14.94
C TRP A 258 -2.97 -7.87 15.93
N LEU A 259 -2.20 -6.91 15.42
CA LEU A 259 -1.20 -6.17 16.19
C LEU A 259 -1.85 -5.36 17.32
N ASN A 260 -3.01 -4.75 17.04
CA ASN A 260 -3.86 -4.13 18.06
C ASN A 260 -4.35 -5.14 19.10
N VAL A 261 -4.77 -6.34 18.69
CA VAL A 261 -5.29 -7.37 19.60
C VAL A 261 -4.18 -7.87 20.53
N GLN A 262 -2.97 -8.08 20.02
CA GLN A 262 -1.83 -8.44 20.86
C GLN A 262 -1.52 -7.34 21.88
N PHE A 263 -1.51 -6.08 21.43
CA PHE A 263 -1.32 -4.93 22.32
C PHE A 263 -2.42 -4.86 23.41
N ASP A 264 -3.68 -5.10 23.05
CA ASP A 264 -4.80 -5.05 23.98
C ASP A 264 -4.78 -6.20 25.00
N LYS A 265 -4.38 -7.41 24.58
CA LYS A 265 -4.33 -8.61 25.43
C LYS A 265 -3.19 -8.60 26.45
N ILE A 266 -2.08 -7.93 26.16
CA ILE A 266 -0.91 -7.91 27.04
C ILE A 266 -0.91 -6.62 27.85
N LYS A 267 -1.36 -6.68 29.11
CA LYS A 267 -1.31 -5.59 30.08
C LYS A 267 0.09 -5.01 30.20
N ALA A 268 1.14 -5.83 30.22
CA ALA A 268 2.52 -5.32 30.31
C ALA A 268 2.87 -4.31 29.19
N LEU A 269 2.29 -4.42 27.98
CA LEU A 269 2.49 -3.45 26.90
C LEU A 269 1.86 -2.07 27.18
N LYS A 270 0.95 -2.00 28.15
CA LYS A 270 0.24 -0.78 28.56
C LYS A 270 0.77 -0.19 29.88
N THR A 271 1.69 -0.89 30.55
CA THR A 271 2.26 -0.44 31.83
C THR A 271 3.79 -0.32 31.82
N ASN A 272 4.48 -1.04 30.93
CA ASN A 272 5.94 -0.95 30.78
C ASN A 272 6.33 0.08 29.71
N LEU A 273 7.27 0.96 30.06
CA LEU A 273 7.70 2.08 29.24
C LEU A 273 8.44 1.69 27.95
N THR A 274 9.09 0.52 27.90
CA THR A 274 10.00 0.15 26.79
C THR A 274 9.60 -1.14 26.07
N LEU A 275 8.72 -1.94 26.67
CA LEU A 275 8.37 -3.28 26.18
C LEU A 275 7.79 -3.27 24.77
N GLY A 276 6.95 -2.28 24.43
CA GLY A 276 6.35 -2.16 23.09
C GLY A 276 7.38 -1.90 22.00
N GLU A 277 8.32 -0.99 22.25
CA GLU A 277 9.43 -0.73 21.32
C GLU A 277 10.36 -1.94 21.22
N MET A 278 10.71 -2.55 22.35
CA MET A 278 11.57 -3.73 22.39
C MET A 278 10.96 -4.87 21.55
N TRP A 279 9.68 -5.17 21.73
CA TRP A 279 9.00 -6.24 21.00
C TRP A 279 9.08 -6.04 19.47
N LEU A 280 8.77 -4.86 18.98
CA LEU A 280 8.77 -4.58 17.53
C LEU A 280 10.19 -4.49 16.97
N THR A 281 11.14 -3.97 17.75
CA THR A 281 12.55 -3.92 17.38
C THR A 281 13.14 -5.32 17.27
N GLN A 282 12.84 -6.21 18.22
CA GLN A 282 13.36 -7.58 18.19
C GLN A 282 12.87 -8.35 16.95
N MET A 283 11.59 -8.18 16.60
CA MET A 283 11.00 -8.72 15.37
C MET A 283 11.70 -8.17 14.12
N ASN A 284 11.96 -6.85 14.07
CA ASN A 284 12.66 -6.21 12.97
C ASN A 284 14.10 -6.71 12.78
N GLU A 285 14.88 -6.84 13.86
CA GLU A 285 16.29 -7.27 13.75
C GLU A 285 16.43 -8.71 13.27
N ALA A 286 15.52 -9.60 13.68
CA ALA A 286 15.48 -10.96 13.16
C ALA A 286 15.09 -10.96 11.67
N ALA A 287 14.09 -10.17 11.28
CA ALA A 287 13.67 -10.07 9.88
C ALA A 287 14.81 -9.52 9.01
N LYS A 288 15.56 -8.53 9.51
CA LYS A 288 16.70 -7.92 8.83
C LYS A 288 17.85 -8.89 8.65
N THR A 289 18.13 -9.73 9.65
CA THR A 289 19.18 -10.75 9.57
C THR A 289 18.88 -11.83 8.53
N ASN A 290 17.60 -12.01 8.18
CA ASN A 290 17.13 -13.06 7.29
C ASN A 290 16.62 -12.54 5.94
N ASP A 291 16.82 -11.25 5.62
CA ASP A 291 16.28 -10.59 4.41
C ASP A 291 14.77 -10.81 4.20
N VAL A 292 14.01 -10.81 5.31
CA VAL A 292 12.56 -10.92 5.33
C VAL A 292 11.96 -9.54 5.61
N PHE A 293 10.96 -9.16 4.82
CA PHE A 293 10.20 -7.91 5.02
C PHE A 293 8.99 -8.15 5.91
N ILE A 294 8.46 -7.09 6.51
CA ILE A 294 7.32 -7.13 7.43
C ILE A 294 6.18 -6.29 6.86
N GLN A 295 5.00 -6.92 6.77
CA GLN A 295 3.74 -6.21 6.61
C GLN A 295 3.05 -6.09 7.95
N TYR A 296 2.57 -4.88 8.28
CA TYR A 296 1.68 -4.68 9.42
C TYR A 296 0.21 -4.79 9.01
N CYS A 297 -0.55 -5.57 9.79
CA CYS A 297 -1.99 -5.66 9.69
C CYS A 297 -2.66 -5.42 11.06
N MET A 298 -3.84 -4.80 11.03
CA MET A 298 -4.55 -4.27 12.21
C MET A 298 -3.68 -3.39 13.13
N ALA A 299 -2.71 -2.68 12.57
CA ALA A 299 -1.83 -1.81 13.33
C ALA A 299 -2.56 -0.53 13.77
N ASN A 300 -2.58 -0.26 15.09
CA ASN A 300 -2.87 1.09 15.61
C ASN A 300 -1.82 2.14 15.14
N PRO A 301 -2.15 3.44 15.12
CA PRO A 301 -1.24 4.52 14.75
C PRO A 301 0.11 4.51 15.49
N ARG A 302 0.15 4.09 16.75
CA ARG A 302 1.40 3.95 17.51
C ARG A 302 2.40 2.97 16.87
N HIS A 303 1.89 1.85 16.38
CA HIS A 303 2.72 0.86 15.67
C HIS A 303 3.21 1.41 14.34
N ALA A 304 2.33 2.14 13.64
CA ALA A 304 2.69 2.79 12.39
C ALA A 304 3.80 3.84 12.60
N LEU A 305 3.68 4.67 13.64
CA LEU A 305 4.74 5.62 14.01
C LEU A 305 6.04 4.90 14.42
N GLN A 306 5.95 3.83 15.23
CA GLN A 306 7.13 3.04 15.60
C GLN A 306 7.86 2.48 14.37
N SER A 307 7.14 2.16 13.29
CA SER A 307 7.74 1.65 12.05
C SER A 307 8.83 2.56 11.49
N LEU A 308 8.85 3.87 11.79
CA LEU A 308 9.92 4.80 11.39
C LEU A 308 11.31 4.32 11.78
N THR A 309 11.42 3.57 12.88
CA THR A 309 12.68 3.00 13.40
C THR A 309 13.00 1.60 12.87
N LEU A 310 12.07 0.97 12.14
CA LEU A 310 12.10 -0.46 11.82
C LEU A 310 12.31 -0.67 10.32
N SER A 311 13.55 -0.86 9.88
CA SER A 311 13.90 -0.90 8.45
C SER A 311 13.15 -1.97 7.63
N GLN A 312 12.74 -3.08 8.25
CA GLN A 312 12.06 -4.17 7.55
C GLN A 312 10.54 -4.04 7.48
N VAL A 313 9.93 -3.10 8.21
CA VAL A 313 8.51 -2.79 8.03
C VAL A 313 8.36 -1.89 6.81
N THR A 314 8.07 -2.49 5.66
CA THR A 314 8.01 -1.79 4.36
C THR A 314 6.58 -1.41 3.98
N GLN A 315 5.59 -2.03 4.59
CA GLN A 315 4.21 -1.88 4.16
C GLN A 315 3.20 -2.18 5.26
N ALA A 316 1.97 -1.70 5.08
CA ALA A 316 0.89 -1.93 6.02
C ALA A 316 -0.47 -1.95 5.33
N ARG A 317 -1.41 -2.73 5.87
CA ARG A 317 -2.82 -2.67 5.50
C ARG A 317 -3.43 -1.36 6.00
N VAL A 318 -4.07 -0.65 5.08
CA VAL A 318 -4.72 0.67 5.31
C VAL A 318 -6.22 0.63 5.01
N SER A 319 -6.80 -0.58 5.00
CA SER A 319 -8.22 -0.85 4.81
C SER A 319 -8.67 -1.95 5.77
N ASP A 320 -9.97 -2.04 6.02
CA ASP A 320 -10.58 -3.28 6.53
C ASP A 320 -10.37 -4.46 5.57
N ASP A 321 -10.69 -5.66 6.04
CA ASP A 321 -10.64 -6.90 5.25
C ASP A 321 -11.45 -6.77 3.96
N TYR A 322 -10.90 -7.34 2.89
CA TYR A 322 -11.58 -7.52 1.63
C TYR A 322 -12.82 -8.39 1.82
N SER A 323 -13.92 -7.95 1.20
CA SER A 323 -15.07 -8.80 0.96
C SER A 323 -15.63 -8.48 -0.42
N PRO A 324 -16.10 -9.48 -1.19
CA PRO A 324 -16.66 -9.22 -2.52
C PRO A 324 -17.80 -8.20 -2.46
N GLY A 325 -17.66 -7.12 -3.23
CA GLY A 325 -18.57 -5.97 -3.25
C GLY A 325 -18.40 -4.99 -2.08
N GLY A 326 -17.34 -5.12 -1.28
CA GLY A 326 -17.01 -4.27 -0.15
C GLY A 326 -16.39 -2.92 -0.52
N GLU A 327 -16.08 -2.13 0.51
CA GLU A 327 -15.56 -0.76 0.40
C GLU A 327 -14.09 -0.62 0.80
N GLN A 328 -13.37 -1.73 1.02
CA GLN A 328 -11.95 -1.77 1.38
C GLN A 328 -11.05 -1.01 0.40
N TRP A 329 -11.52 -0.78 -0.83
CA TRP A 329 -10.81 0.01 -1.82
C TRP A 329 -10.58 1.46 -1.35
N ARG A 330 -11.38 2.02 -0.43
CA ARG A 330 -11.31 3.43 0.00
C ARG A 330 -10.13 3.76 0.92
N ILE A 331 -8.93 3.73 0.37
CA ILE A 331 -7.69 3.91 1.13
C ILE A 331 -7.07 5.30 1.01
N GLY A 332 -7.61 6.21 0.19
CA GLY A 332 -6.94 7.47 -0.17
C GLY A 332 -6.41 8.32 1.00
N VAL A 333 -7.17 8.41 2.11
CA VAL A 333 -6.73 9.15 3.31
C VAL A 333 -5.68 8.38 4.10
N SER A 334 -5.87 7.08 4.30
CA SER A 334 -4.96 6.25 5.09
C SER A 334 -3.65 5.95 4.35
N SER A 335 -3.68 5.88 3.01
CA SER A 335 -2.50 5.90 2.14
C SER A 335 -1.62 7.12 2.34
N MET A 336 -2.23 8.29 2.61
CA MET A 336 -1.48 9.52 2.90
C MET A 336 -0.64 9.39 4.17
N PHE A 337 -1.24 8.80 5.22
CA PHE A 337 -0.56 8.55 6.47
C PHE A 337 0.52 7.47 6.33
N ALA A 338 0.23 6.34 5.68
CA ALA A 338 1.23 5.29 5.42
C ALA A 338 2.43 5.81 4.63
N TYR A 339 2.18 6.53 3.53
CA TYR A 339 3.25 7.09 2.70
C TYR A 339 4.11 8.13 3.44
N ALA A 340 3.49 8.95 4.30
CA ALA A 340 4.23 9.88 5.15
C ALA A 340 5.20 9.16 6.13
N LEU A 341 4.95 7.90 6.46
CA LEU A 341 5.85 7.08 7.28
C LEU A 341 6.85 6.26 6.46
N GLY A 342 6.80 6.35 5.13
CA GLY A 342 7.64 5.54 4.24
C GLY A 342 7.16 4.10 4.12
N LEU A 343 5.86 3.85 4.29
CA LEU A 343 5.23 2.55 4.11
C LEU A 343 4.44 2.53 2.80
N ALA A 344 4.47 1.39 2.11
CA ALA A 344 3.58 1.15 0.98
C ALA A 344 2.18 0.72 1.48
N PRO A 345 1.09 1.43 1.12
CA PRO A 345 -0.25 1.08 1.57
C PRO A 345 -0.83 -0.13 0.83
N SER A 346 -1.37 -1.10 1.59
CA SER A 346 -2.13 -2.24 1.07
C SER A 346 -3.63 -2.03 1.24
N LYS A 347 -4.40 -2.29 0.19
CA LYS A 347 -5.88 -2.31 0.17
C LYS A 347 -6.48 -3.71 0.33
N ASP A 348 -5.64 -4.69 0.67
CA ASP A 348 -5.98 -6.11 0.70
C ASP A 348 -6.21 -6.75 -0.69
N THR A 349 -6.47 -8.05 -0.69
CA THR A 349 -6.76 -8.93 -1.82
C THR A 349 -8.02 -8.52 -2.60
N PHE A 350 -8.28 -9.17 -3.74
CA PHE A 350 -9.53 -8.99 -4.50
C PHE A 350 -9.76 -10.11 -5.53
N TRP A 351 -10.96 -10.13 -6.10
CA TRP A 351 -11.29 -10.97 -7.27
C TRP A 351 -11.19 -10.16 -8.56
N THR A 352 -10.59 -10.77 -9.59
CA THR A 352 -10.49 -10.22 -10.94
C THR A 352 -11.74 -10.51 -11.78
N THR A 353 -12.57 -11.47 -11.40
CA THR A 353 -13.89 -11.71 -12.00
C THR A 353 -15.03 -11.41 -11.04
N ASP A 354 -16.18 -11.01 -11.61
CA ASP A 354 -17.38 -10.69 -10.84
C ASP A 354 -17.90 -11.93 -10.11
N VAL A 355 -18.05 -13.05 -10.82
CA VAL A 355 -18.57 -14.30 -10.25
C VAL A 355 -17.48 -15.34 -10.11
N GLN A 356 -17.29 -15.78 -8.87
CA GLN A 356 -16.45 -16.93 -8.52
C GLN A 356 -17.32 -18.16 -8.22
N PRO A 357 -17.29 -19.23 -9.03
CA PRO A 357 -18.18 -20.38 -8.87
C PRO A 357 -18.04 -21.08 -7.53
N GLY A 358 -19.17 -21.28 -6.83
CA GLY A 358 -19.17 -21.98 -5.53
C GLY A 358 -18.41 -21.25 -4.43
N ASN A 359 -18.18 -19.94 -4.55
CA ASN A 359 -17.55 -19.15 -3.48
C ASN A 359 -18.36 -19.25 -2.18
N ARG A 360 -17.66 -19.32 -1.03
CA ARG A 360 -18.29 -19.54 0.27
C ARG A 360 -19.13 -18.35 0.76
N TYR A 361 -18.85 -17.16 0.23
CA TYR A 361 -19.50 -15.92 0.64
C TYR A 361 -20.90 -15.76 0.02
N LYS A 362 -21.21 -16.50 -1.05
CA LYS A 362 -22.44 -16.35 -1.86
C LYS A 362 -22.63 -14.91 -2.34
N LYS A 363 -21.52 -14.26 -2.71
CA LYS A 363 -21.46 -12.89 -3.23
C LYS A 363 -20.75 -12.87 -4.58
N SER A 364 -20.81 -11.71 -5.23
CA SER A 364 -20.04 -11.37 -6.42
C SER A 364 -19.21 -10.10 -6.15
N GLU A 365 -18.19 -9.84 -6.96
CA GLU A 365 -17.37 -8.63 -6.92
C GLU A 365 -17.70 -7.74 -8.13
N PRO A 366 -18.70 -6.85 -8.04
CA PRO A 366 -19.13 -6.04 -9.18
C PRO A 366 -18.11 -4.94 -9.58
N TYR A 367 -17.06 -4.72 -8.79
CA TYR A 367 -16.09 -3.63 -8.96
C TYR A 367 -14.65 -4.17 -9.14
N THR A 368 -14.49 -5.23 -9.95
CA THR A 368 -13.18 -5.87 -10.20
C THR A 368 -12.14 -4.89 -10.75
N GLU A 369 -12.51 -4.07 -11.75
CA GLU A 369 -11.59 -3.10 -12.34
C GLU A 369 -11.13 -2.05 -11.33
N LEU A 370 -12.05 -1.53 -10.51
CA LEU A 370 -11.72 -0.56 -9.47
C LEU A 370 -10.77 -1.17 -8.44
N ASN A 371 -11.01 -2.40 -7.99
CA ASN A 371 -10.11 -3.09 -7.07
C ASN A 371 -8.71 -3.29 -7.67
N ALA A 372 -8.62 -3.74 -8.92
CA ALA A 372 -7.34 -3.92 -9.60
C ALA A 372 -6.59 -2.59 -9.81
N LEU A 373 -7.32 -1.52 -10.17
CA LEU A 373 -6.77 -0.17 -10.29
C LEU A 373 -6.25 0.32 -8.94
N VAL A 374 -7.06 0.29 -7.88
CA VAL A 374 -6.66 0.77 -6.55
C VAL A 374 -5.45 -0.01 -6.02
N ALA A 375 -5.40 -1.34 -6.19
CA ALA A 375 -4.23 -2.14 -5.83
C ALA A 375 -2.97 -1.69 -6.59
N THR A 376 -3.10 -1.31 -7.87
CA THR A 376 -2.00 -0.77 -8.66
C THR A 376 -1.57 0.63 -8.18
N LEU A 377 -2.55 1.48 -7.86
CA LEU A 377 -2.33 2.86 -7.41
C LEU A 377 -1.76 2.94 -5.99
N SER A 378 -1.92 1.90 -5.17
CA SER A 378 -1.47 1.91 -3.78
C SER A 378 0.03 1.69 -3.62
N THR A 379 0.75 1.23 -4.64
CA THR A 379 2.19 0.85 -4.57
C THR A 379 2.52 -0.25 -3.53
N GLY A 380 1.50 -0.77 -2.85
CA GLY A 380 1.61 -1.89 -1.92
C GLY A 380 1.52 -3.23 -2.67
N PRO A 381 1.38 -4.34 -1.92
CA PRO A 381 1.20 -5.64 -2.54
C PRO A 381 0.00 -5.72 -3.46
N TYR A 382 0.20 -6.43 -4.56
CA TYR A 382 -0.84 -6.77 -5.51
C TYR A 382 -1.12 -8.27 -5.46
N GLY A 383 -2.31 -8.62 -4.97
CA GLY A 383 -2.73 -10.00 -4.75
C GLY A 383 -4.16 -10.28 -5.21
N PRO A 384 -4.39 -10.70 -6.47
CA PRO A 384 -5.64 -11.33 -6.84
C PRO A 384 -5.83 -12.68 -6.12
N SER A 385 -7.06 -13.16 -6.04
CA SER A 385 -7.44 -14.30 -5.19
C SER A 385 -8.60 -15.15 -5.71
N ASP A 386 -8.77 -15.13 -7.02
CA ASP A 386 -9.75 -15.87 -7.80
C ASP A 386 -9.53 -17.38 -7.75
N MET A 387 -10.60 -18.17 -7.92
CA MET A 387 -10.50 -19.62 -8.12
C MET A 387 -9.52 -19.96 -9.26
N ALA A 388 -8.80 -21.06 -9.11
CA ALA A 388 -7.95 -21.61 -10.17
C ALA A 388 -8.73 -21.78 -11.49
N GLY A 389 -8.20 -21.20 -12.57
CA GLY A 389 -8.85 -21.20 -13.88
C GLY A 389 -9.92 -20.12 -14.08
N HIS A 390 -10.22 -19.29 -13.07
CA HIS A 390 -11.21 -18.20 -13.13
C HIS A 390 -10.59 -16.81 -12.91
N ILE A 391 -9.33 -16.63 -13.32
CA ILE A 391 -8.63 -15.35 -13.27
C ILE A 391 -8.88 -14.58 -14.58
N ASP A 392 -9.24 -13.29 -14.51
CA ASP A 392 -9.25 -12.40 -15.67
C ASP A 392 -7.83 -11.87 -15.95
N TYR A 393 -7.12 -12.56 -16.84
CA TYR A 393 -5.78 -12.17 -17.27
C TYR A 393 -5.74 -10.84 -18.01
N ARG A 394 -6.83 -10.41 -18.66
CA ARG A 394 -6.87 -9.10 -19.32
C ARG A 394 -6.79 -8.00 -18.28
N LEU A 395 -7.48 -8.17 -17.16
CA LEU A 395 -7.43 -7.22 -16.05
C LEU A 395 -6.06 -7.22 -15.37
N ILE A 396 -5.47 -8.40 -15.08
CA ILE A 396 -4.11 -8.49 -14.52
C ILE A 396 -3.10 -7.81 -15.46
N ASN A 397 -3.22 -8.01 -16.78
CA ASN A 397 -2.32 -7.40 -17.75
C ASN A 397 -2.39 -5.86 -17.75
N ARG A 398 -3.42 -5.22 -17.21
CA ARG A 398 -3.43 -3.74 -17.04
C ARG A 398 -2.56 -3.26 -15.88
N THR A 399 -2.15 -4.16 -14.99
CA THR A 399 -1.46 -3.84 -13.72
C THR A 399 0.02 -4.17 -13.74
N SER A 400 0.45 -5.08 -14.62
CA SER A 400 1.81 -5.63 -14.63
C SER A 400 2.32 -5.87 -16.05
N ILE A 401 3.62 -6.08 -16.16
CA ILE A 401 4.30 -6.55 -17.37
C ILE A 401 4.76 -8.00 -17.18
N TYR A 402 5.54 -8.50 -18.14
CA TYR A 402 6.11 -9.84 -18.12
C TYR A 402 6.72 -10.26 -16.76
N PHE A 403 6.52 -11.53 -16.39
CA PHE A 403 6.85 -12.08 -15.06
C PHE A 403 6.23 -11.32 -13.88
N GLY A 404 5.06 -10.71 -14.08
CA GLY A 404 4.28 -10.06 -13.03
C GLY A 404 4.97 -8.85 -12.39
N GLN A 405 5.89 -8.18 -13.09
CA GLN A 405 6.45 -6.92 -12.58
C GLN A 405 5.40 -5.82 -12.61
N LEU A 406 5.10 -5.23 -11.46
CA LEU A 406 3.99 -4.29 -11.29
C LEU A 406 4.29 -2.94 -11.95
N MET A 407 3.27 -2.35 -12.58
CA MET A 407 3.28 -1.00 -13.15
C MET A 407 2.51 -0.04 -12.25
N HIS A 408 3.04 0.15 -11.05
CA HIS A 408 2.52 1.13 -10.10
C HIS A 408 3.13 2.52 -10.37
N PRO A 409 2.53 3.59 -9.81
CA PRO A 409 3.12 4.93 -9.85
C PRO A 409 4.34 5.04 -8.92
N SER A 410 5.03 6.19 -8.96
CA SER A 410 6.19 6.47 -8.09
C SER A 410 5.79 6.89 -6.66
N LYS A 411 4.56 7.37 -6.48
CA LYS A 411 3.95 7.71 -5.19
C LYS A 411 2.59 7.01 -5.12
N PRO A 412 2.17 6.41 -3.99
CA PRO A 412 0.80 5.89 -3.86
C PRO A 412 -0.24 6.99 -4.09
N ALA A 413 -1.39 6.63 -4.66
CA ALA A 413 -2.51 7.55 -4.76
C ALA A 413 -3.04 7.90 -3.37
N THR A 414 -3.19 9.21 -3.13
CA THR A 414 -3.72 9.77 -1.87
C THR A 414 -4.92 10.66 -2.17
N ALA A 415 -5.81 10.78 -1.18
CA ALA A 415 -6.94 11.70 -1.25
C ALA A 415 -6.46 13.13 -1.49
N MET A 416 -7.02 13.81 -2.48
CA MET A 416 -6.72 15.22 -2.76
C MET A 416 -7.31 16.11 -1.67
N ASP A 417 -6.68 17.26 -1.43
CA ASP A 417 -7.12 18.21 -0.40
C ASP A 417 -8.59 18.63 -0.58
N ILE A 418 -9.03 18.81 -1.83
CA ILE A 418 -10.42 19.17 -2.14
C ILE A 418 -11.43 18.12 -1.67
N GLN A 419 -11.09 16.82 -1.73
CA GLN A 419 -11.95 15.75 -1.20
C GLN A 419 -12.12 15.93 0.30
N ILE A 420 -11.02 16.12 1.03
CA ILE A 420 -11.01 16.20 2.49
C ILE A 420 -11.72 17.47 2.96
N ILE A 421 -11.44 18.61 2.31
CA ILE A 421 -12.07 19.90 2.61
C ILE A 421 -13.58 19.84 2.33
N LYS A 422 -14.02 19.32 1.17
CA LYS A 422 -15.46 19.21 0.87
C LYS A 422 -16.18 18.25 1.80
N HIS A 423 -15.54 17.14 2.20
CA HIS A 423 -16.11 16.28 3.23
C HIS A 423 -16.25 17.03 4.55
N ALA A 424 -15.18 17.69 5.01
CA ALA A 424 -15.19 18.38 6.29
C ALA A 424 -16.19 19.54 6.35
N PHE A 425 -16.28 20.35 5.28
CA PHE A 425 -17.00 21.61 5.29
C PHE A 425 -18.38 21.58 4.64
N GLU A 426 -18.60 20.66 3.70
CA GLU A 426 -19.85 20.53 2.93
C GLU A 426 -20.53 19.17 3.12
N SER A 427 -19.95 18.26 3.92
CA SER A 427 -20.44 16.88 4.11
C SER A 427 -20.54 16.06 2.82
N LEU A 428 -19.83 16.47 1.76
CA LEU A 428 -19.84 15.75 0.48
C LEU A 428 -18.84 14.60 0.53
N LYS A 429 -19.36 13.37 0.42
CA LYS A 429 -18.55 12.15 0.37
C LYS A 429 -18.28 11.80 -1.10
N MET A 430 -17.00 11.72 -1.43
CA MET A 430 -16.47 11.37 -2.75
C MET A 430 -15.04 10.87 -2.57
N GLU A 431 -14.52 10.15 -3.56
CA GLU A 431 -13.11 9.76 -3.61
C GLU A 431 -12.48 10.44 -4.82
N ILE A 432 -11.58 11.39 -4.58
CA ILE A 432 -10.80 12.09 -5.62
C ILE A 432 -9.34 12.02 -5.20
N TRP A 433 -8.58 11.18 -5.87
CA TRP A 433 -7.20 10.89 -5.52
C TRP A 433 -6.25 11.34 -6.61
N SER A 434 -5.02 11.63 -6.21
CA SER A 434 -3.96 11.95 -7.16
C SER A 434 -2.70 11.15 -6.87
N THR A 435 -1.95 10.88 -7.94
CA THR A 435 -0.63 10.24 -7.91
C THR A 435 0.19 10.73 -9.11
N TYR A 436 1.46 10.32 -9.18
CA TYR A 436 2.29 10.50 -10.36
C TYR A 436 3.32 9.39 -10.55
N SER A 437 3.73 9.18 -11.80
CA SER A 437 4.99 8.51 -12.14
C SER A 437 6.05 9.54 -12.45
N MET A 438 7.25 9.34 -11.92
CA MET A 438 8.39 10.23 -12.12
C MET A 438 9.33 9.67 -13.18
N ASN A 439 9.69 10.47 -14.18
CA ASN A 439 10.77 10.15 -15.12
C ASN A 439 11.70 11.36 -15.30
N MET A 440 12.98 11.08 -15.59
CA MET A 440 13.99 12.12 -15.83
C MET A 440 14.02 12.56 -17.30
N PHE A 441 14.13 13.87 -17.54
CA PHE A 441 14.33 14.46 -18.86
C PHE A 441 15.29 15.66 -18.77
N LYS A 442 16.42 15.63 -19.51
CA LYS A 442 17.47 16.68 -19.47
C LYS A 442 17.91 17.06 -18.04
N ASN A 443 18.07 16.08 -17.16
CA ASN A 443 18.38 16.24 -15.73
C ASN A 443 17.27 16.89 -14.88
N THR A 444 16.10 17.13 -15.44
CA THR A 444 14.90 17.58 -14.71
C THR A 444 14.01 16.40 -14.42
N SER A 445 13.53 16.28 -13.19
CA SER A 445 12.49 15.33 -12.83
C SER A 445 11.14 15.86 -13.27
N LEU A 446 10.43 15.06 -14.08
CA LEU A 446 9.09 15.39 -14.56
C LEU A 446 8.08 14.33 -14.07
N ASN A 447 6.88 14.80 -13.77
CA ASN A 447 5.80 13.96 -13.26
C ASN A 447 4.72 13.75 -14.31
N TRP A 448 4.34 12.49 -14.52
CA TRP A 448 3.14 12.07 -15.23
C TRP A 448 2.04 11.86 -14.19
N GLY A 449 1.13 12.83 -14.11
CA GLY A 449 0.07 12.83 -13.11
C GLY A 449 -1.08 11.91 -13.46
N THR A 450 -1.76 11.39 -12.45
CA THR A 450 -3.00 10.63 -12.60
C THR A 450 -3.99 11.11 -11.55
N ILE A 451 -5.24 11.35 -11.96
CA ILE A 451 -6.36 11.66 -11.07
C ILE A 451 -7.42 10.57 -11.21
N LEU A 452 -7.75 9.91 -10.11
CA LEU A 452 -8.88 8.98 -10.00
C LEU A 452 -10.03 9.71 -9.31
N ALA A 453 -11.24 9.62 -9.87
CA ALA A 453 -12.45 10.07 -9.22
C ALA A 453 -13.50 8.96 -9.21
N VAL A 454 -14.11 8.74 -8.05
CA VAL A 454 -15.13 7.72 -7.79
C VAL A 454 -16.18 8.30 -6.85
N GLU A 455 -17.45 8.04 -7.14
CA GLU A 455 -18.62 8.55 -6.40
C GLU A 455 -18.63 10.07 -6.23
N THR A 456 -18.32 10.77 -7.31
CA THR A 456 -18.44 12.22 -7.39
C THR A 456 -19.88 12.67 -7.19
N SER A 457 -20.10 13.54 -6.21
CA SER A 457 -21.42 14.16 -5.96
C SER A 457 -21.49 15.53 -6.64
N GLY A 458 -22.13 15.59 -7.81
CA GLY A 458 -22.15 16.80 -8.64
C GLY A 458 -20.83 17.00 -9.41
N ASN A 459 -20.79 18.04 -10.24
CA ASN A 459 -19.57 18.37 -10.97
C ASN A 459 -18.55 19.01 -10.01
N VAL A 460 -17.34 18.45 -9.96
CA VAL A 460 -16.25 18.99 -9.12
C VAL A 460 -15.21 19.63 -10.03
N THR A 461 -14.94 20.91 -9.82
CA THR A 461 -13.93 21.65 -10.58
C THR A 461 -12.60 21.61 -9.85
N LEU A 462 -11.61 20.96 -10.46
CA LEU A 462 -10.22 20.98 -10.03
C LEU A 462 -9.47 22.07 -10.79
N LYS A 463 -8.81 22.97 -10.06
CA LYS A 463 -7.95 24.02 -10.59
C LYS A 463 -6.52 23.48 -10.73
N TYR A 464 -5.72 24.12 -11.58
CA TYR A 464 -4.29 23.79 -11.71
C TYR A 464 -3.57 23.74 -10.35
N LYS A 465 -3.87 24.68 -9.44
CA LYS A 465 -3.26 24.76 -8.10
C LYS A 465 -3.63 23.60 -7.16
N ASP A 466 -4.68 22.83 -7.47
CA ASP A 466 -5.12 21.69 -6.67
C ASP A 466 -4.33 20.42 -7.04
N MET A 467 -3.53 20.46 -8.11
CA MET A 467 -2.81 19.33 -8.69
C MET A 467 -1.30 19.45 -8.39
N ASP A 468 -0.92 19.12 -7.15
CA ASP A 468 0.46 19.29 -6.66
C ASP A 468 1.52 18.45 -7.38
N PHE A 469 1.12 17.48 -8.20
CA PHE A 469 2.03 16.71 -9.04
C PHE A 469 2.53 17.50 -10.26
N LEU A 470 1.86 18.58 -10.66
CA LEU A 470 2.26 19.37 -11.83
C LEU A 470 3.57 20.11 -11.54
N THR A 471 4.57 19.90 -12.40
CA THR A 471 5.89 20.53 -12.25
C THR A 471 5.78 22.02 -12.61
N PRO A 472 6.17 22.95 -11.73
CA PRO A 472 6.10 24.38 -12.01
C PRO A 472 6.88 24.76 -13.28
N GLY A 473 6.28 25.60 -14.13
CA GLY A 473 6.90 26.05 -15.38
C GLY A 473 6.88 25.03 -16.53
N VAL A 474 6.29 23.85 -16.32
CA VAL A 474 6.13 22.82 -17.35
C VAL A 474 4.69 22.84 -17.89
N SER A 475 4.54 22.84 -19.21
CA SER A 475 3.23 22.66 -19.86
C SER A 475 2.80 21.20 -19.82
N TYR A 476 1.49 20.99 -19.72
CA TYR A 476 0.90 19.66 -19.64
C TYR A 476 -0.16 19.45 -20.70
N LEU A 477 -0.40 18.18 -21.03
CA LEU A 477 -1.56 17.69 -21.76
C LEU A 477 -2.37 16.81 -20.80
N VAL A 478 -3.70 16.87 -20.88
CA VAL A 478 -4.62 15.99 -20.13
C VAL A 478 -5.47 15.16 -21.08
N TYR A 479 -5.73 13.90 -20.75
CA TYR A 479 -6.65 13.02 -21.49
C TYR A 479 -7.39 12.05 -20.54
N ASP A 480 -8.56 11.58 -20.97
CA ASP A 480 -9.33 10.52 -20.31
C ASP A 480 -8.79 9.13 -20.71
N TYR A 481 -8.56 8.25 -19.74
CA TYR A 481 -8.03 6.90 -20.00
C TYR A 481 -8.89 6.07 -20.97
N LYS A 482 -10.20 6.33 -21.07
CA LYS A 482 -11.13 5.62 -21.98
C LYS A 482 -11.01 6.09 -23.42
N ASP A 483 -10.58 7.33 -23.63
CA ASP A 483 -10.43 7.93 -24.95
C ASP A 483 -9.14 8.72 -25.03
N VAL A 484 -8.08 8.06 -25.49
CA VAL A 484 -6.77 8.67 -25.68
C VAL A 484 -6.79 9.85 -26.68
N SER A 485 -7.79 9.90 -27.57
CA SER A 485 -7.96 11.00 -28.53
C SER A 485 -8.58 12.26 -27.92
N SER A 486 -9.13 12.17 -26.70
CA SER A 486 -9.69 13.30 -25.94
C SER A 486 -8.65 14.32 -25.46
N PHE A 487 -7.37 14.13 -25.82
CA PHE A 487 -6.29 14.93 -25.30
C PHE A 487 -6.44 16.42 -25.62
N ARG A 488 -6.04 17.25 -24.66
CA ARG A 488 -5.94 18.70 -24.83
C ARG A 488 -4.79 19.26 -24.01
N GLU A 489 -4.24 20.39 -24.45
CA GLU A 489 -3.32 21.16 -23.61
C GLU A 489 -4.04 21.58 -22.31
N PHE A 490 -3.30 21.57 -21.20
CA PHE A 490 -3.76 21.94 -19.88
C PHE A 490 -2.90 23.08 -19.33
N LYS A 491 -3.47 24.28 -19.34
CA LYS A 491 -2.82 25.53 -18.95
C LYS A 491 -3.11 25.87 -17.50
N THR A 492 -2.34 26.80 -16.94
CA THR A 492 -2.53 27.30 -15.57
C THR A 492 -3.89 27.99 -15.35
N SER A 493 -4.50 28.52 -16.42
CA SER A 493 -5.85 29.10 -16.42
C SER A 493 -6.96 28.05 -16.51
N ASP A 494 -6.62 26.82 -16.87
CA ASP A 494 -7.62 25.80 -17.16
C ASP A 494 -8.09 25.11 -15.88
N ASN A 495 -9.27 24.52 -15.98
CA ASN A 495 -9.82 23.65 -14.96
C ASN A 495 -10.07 22.26 -15.55
N LEU A 496 -10.02 21.24 -14.70
CA LEU A 496 -10.58 19.92 -14.99
C LEU A 496 -11.93 19.82 -14.28
N VAL A 497 -12.98 19.53 -15.03
CA VAL A 497 -14.32 19.29 -14.47
C VAL A 497 -14.50 17.78 -14.38
N LEU A 498 -14.52 17.26 -13.16
CA LEU A 498 -14.92 15.88 -12.90
C LEU A 498 -16.44 15.81 -13.01
N PRO A 499 -16.99 14.91 -13.84
CA PRO A 499 -18.43 14.81 -14.05
C PRO A 499 -19.11 14.22 -12.81
N ASN A 500 -20.42 14.42 -12.69
CA ASN A 500 -21.23 13.93 -11.57
C ASN A 500 -21.58 12.42 -11.61
N ASN A 501 -20.98 11.67 -12.52
CA ASN A 501 -21.32 10.27 -12.80
C ASN A 501 -20.10 9.33 -12.73
N CYS A 502 -19.00 9.75 -12.11
CA CYS A 502 -17.92 8.82 -11.80
C CYS A 502 -18.45 7.85 -10.74
N THR A 503 -18.73 6.59 -11.11
CA THR A 503 -19.25 5.56 -10.19
C THR A 503 -18.20 4.51 -9.90
N LYS A 504 -18.49 3.52 -9.03
CA LYS A 504 -17.56 2.42 -8.77
C LYS A 504 -17.30 1.53 -10.00
N SER A 505 -18.30 1.34 -10.85
CA SER A 505 -18.17 0.56 -12.10
C SER A 505 -17.69 1.42 -13.27
N GLU A 506 -18.07 2.70 -13.29
CA GLU A 506 -17.69 3.67 -14.32
C GLU A 506 -16.91 4.81 -13.69
N PHE A 507 -15.75 4.52 -13.12
CA PHE A 507 -14.89 5.53 -12.52
C PHE A 507 -14.29 6.46 -13.58
N CYS A 508 -13.82 7.63 -13.15
CA CYS A 508 -13.09 8.56 -14.01
C CYS A 508 -11.60 8.49 -13.70
N LEU A 509 -10.77 8.37 -14.74
CA LEU A 509 -9.32 8.35 -14.61
C LEU A 509 -8.71 9.27 -15.67
N PHE A 510 -8.05 10.33 -15.23
CA PHE A 510 -7.40 11.31 -16.10
C PHE A 510 -5.90 11.25 -15.95
N HIS A 511 -5.17 11.34 -17.05
CA HIS A 511 -3.72 11.37 -17.08
C HIS A 511 -3.19 12.71 -17.55
N PHE A 512 -2.17 13.21 -16.87
CA PHE A 512 -1.48 14.46 -17.15
C PHE A 512 -0.06 14.17 -17.61
N VAL A 513 0.27 14.62 -18.81
CA VAL A 513 1.52 14.31 -19.49
C VAL A 513 2.33 15.60 -19.66
N PRO A 514 3.59 15.66 -19.17
CA PRO A 514 4.43 16.84 -19.33
C PRO A 514 4.90 16.99 -20.78
N LYS A 515 5.09 18.24 -21.21
CA LYS A 515 5.69 18.59 -22.50
C LYS A 515 7.19 18.27 -22.50
N LEU A 516 7.65 17.54 -23.52
CA LEU A 516 9.05 17.28 -23.81
C LEU A 516 9.45 18.10 -25.04
N GLU A 517 10.32 19.08 -24.87
CA GLU A 517 10.76 19.96 -25.95
C GLU A 517 12.00 19.42 -26.67
N TYR A 518 11.86 19.26 -27.99
CA TYR A 518 12.91 18.78 -28.87
C TYR A 518 13.07 19.66 -30.11
N GLY A 519 14.05 20.57 -30.09
CA GLY A 519 14.22 21.56 -31.15
C GLY A 519 12.94 22.40 -31.28
N ASN A 520 12.34 22.41 -32.47
CA ASN A 520 11.05 23.07 -32.72
C ASN A 520 9.84 22.13 -32.56
N ASN A 521 10.04 20.89 -32.12
CA ASN A 521 8.99 19.89 -31.94
C ASN A 521 8.52 19.83 -30.48
N GLU A 522 7.22 19.62 -30.33
CA GLU A 522 6.54 19.42 -29.07
C GLU A 522 6.06 17.97 -28.97
N ILE A 523 6.48 17.28 -27.90
CA ILE A 523 6.20 15.87 -27.70
C ILE A 523 5.57 15.67 -26.33
N TYR A 524 4.42 15.01 -26.27
CA TYR A 524 3.81 14.52 -25.03
C TYR A 524 3.81 13.00 -25.07
N MET A 525 4.64 12.36 -24.24
CA MET A 525 4.75 10.90 -24.18
C MET A 525 3.65 10.36 -23.28
N LEU A 526 2.57 9.82 -23.87
CA LEU A 526 1.44 9.27 -23.12
C LEU A 526 1.81 7.94 -22.48
N GLY A 527 2.59 7.10 -23.17
CA GLY A 527 3.11 5.83 -22.66
C GLY A 527 2.36 4.60 -23.16
N ASP A 528 2.44 3.51 -22.40
CA ASP A 528 1.73 2.24 -22.65
C ASP A 528 0.28 2.34 -22.13
N VAL A 529 -0.60 2.95 -22.93
CA VAL A 529 -2.00 3.23 -22.54
C VAL A 529 -2.86 1.98 -22.34
N SER A 530 -2.32 0.77 -22.61
CA SER A 530 -2.97 -0.49 -22.24
C SER A 530 -2.95 -0.75 -20.72
N LYS A 531 -2.13 0.00 -19.99
CA LYS A 531 -1.86 -0.14 -18.56
C LYS A 531 -2.55 0.97 -17.77
N TRP A 532 -2.84 0.72 -16.49
CA TRP A 532 -3.40 1.76 -15.61
C TRP A 532 -2.47 2.94 -15.37
N ILE A 533 -1.16 2.69 -15.41
CA ILE A 533 -0.11 3.71 -15.24
C ILE A 533 0.79 3.69 -16.49
N PRO A 534 0.41 4.40 -17.56
CA PRO A 534 1.06 4.29 -18.86
C PRO A 534 2.54 4.68 -18.88
N ALA A 535 2.93 5.61 -18.01
CA ALA A 535 4.28 6.14 -17.90
C ALA A 535 5.06 5.61 -16.68
N SER A 536 4.66 4.45 -16.14
CA SER A 536 5.35 3.81 -15.01
C SER A 536 6.82 3.56 -15.33
N SER A 537 7.70 3.85 -14.37
CA SER A 537 9.15 3.65 -14.49
C SER A 537 9.56 2.18 -14.59
N THR A 538 8.63 1.25 -14.32
CA THR A 538 8.78 -0.17 -14.62
C THR A 538 8.94 -0.42 -16.12
N ARG A 539 8.17 0.29 -16.94
CA ARG A 539 8.18 0.18 -18.41
C ARG A 539 9.10 1.22 -19.03
N ILE A 540 8.91 2.49 -18.67
CA ILE A 540 9.64 3.63 -19.21
C ILE A 540 10.87 3.83 -18.34
N ARG A 541 12.02 3.33 -18.76
CA ARG A 541 13.22 3.36 -17.92
C ARG A 541 13.98 4.67 -18.00
N SER A 542 14.00 5.29 -19.16
CA SER A 542 14.61 6.62 -19.33
C SER A 542 14.16 7.29 -20.62
N ILE A 543 14.21 8.62 -20.62
CA ILE A 543 13.96 9.48 -21.76
C ILE A 543 15.27 10.18 -22.11
N VAL A 544 15.90 9.79 -23.21
CA VAL A 544 17.25 10.23 -23.59
C VAL A 544 17.16 11.27 -24.69
N TYR A 545 17.62 12.48 -24.39
CA TYR A 545 17.75 13.56 -25.36
C TYR A 545 19.10 13.43 -26.10
N GLN A 546 19.08 13.26 -27.41
CA GLN A 546 20.26 13.26 -28.28
C GLN A 546 20.15 14.40 -29.31
N GLU A 547 21.24 14.78 -29.97
CA GLU A 547 21.19 15.86 -30.98
C GLU A 547 20.32 15.54 -32.20
N ALA A 548 20.18 14.25 -32.53
CA ALA A 548 19.44 13.76 -33.69
C ALA A 548 18.09 13.11 -33.36
N ASP A 549 17.82 12.79 -32.09
CA ASP A 549 16.58 12.13 -31.69
C ASP A 549 16.21 12.32 -30.21
N LEU A 550 14.95 12.03 -29.89
CA LEU A 550 14.47 11.79 -28.54
C LEU A 550 14.14 10.31 -28.40
N LEU A 551 14.91 9.59 -27.59
CA LEU A 551 14.77 8.14 -27.43
C LEU A 551 14.06 7.79 -26.12
N ILE A 552 13.10 6.87 -26.19
CA ILE A 552 12.47 6.26 -25.00
C ILE A 552 13.02 4.86 -24.81
N ASN A 553 13.69 4.63 -23.69
CA ASN A 553 14.17 3.31 -23.32
C ASN A 553 13.06 2.55 -22.60
N LEU A 554 12.65 1.44 -23.20
CA LEU A 554 11.60 0.56 -22.74
C LEU A 554 12.19 -0.72 -22.17
N TRP A 555 11.53 -1.21 -21.12
CA TRP A 555 11.75 -2.54 -20.57
C TRP A 555 10.58 -3.46 -20.94
N GLY A 556 10.87 -4.64 -21.47
CA GLY A 556 9.86 -5.60 -21.91
C GLY A 556 10.31 -7.05 -21.83
N GLY A 557 9.32 -7.95 -21.85
CA GLY A 557 9.55 -9.38 -21.95
C GLY A 557 9.83 -9.83 -23.38
N ALA A 558 10.59 -10.93 -23.55
CA ALA A 558 10.78 -11.53 -24.87
C ALA A 558 9.42 -11.87 -25.52
N ASN A 559 9.31 -11.56 -26.82
CA ASN A 559 8.12 -11.70 -27.66
C ASN A 559 6.92 -10.81 -27.25
N GLU A 560 7.13 -9.84 -26.36
CA GLU A 560 6.13 -8.81 -26.07
C GLU A 560 6.07 -7.78 -27.21
N GLU A 561 4.87 -7.35 -27.60
CA GLU A 561 4.68 -6.19 -28.46
C GLU A 561 4.24 -5.00 -27.63
N ILE A 562 5.10 -3.98 -27.51
CA ILE A 562 4.83 -2.79 -26.70
C ILE A 562 4.43 -1.65 -27.62
N THR A 563 3.25 -1.06 -27.39
CA THR A 563 2.81 0.12 -28.13
C THR A 563 2.84 1.36 -27.25
N ILE A 564 3.71 2.30 -27.58
CA ILE A 564 3.80 3.60 -26.92
C ILE A 564 3.02 4.64 -27.71
N HIS A 565 2.11 5.32 -27.03
CA HIS A 565 1.36 6.44 -27.58
C HIS A 565 2.01 7.77 -27.20
N TYR A 566 1.92 8.74 -28.10
CA TYR A 566 2.44 10.07 -27.89
C TYR A 566 1.77 11.09 -28.80
N VAL A 567 1.73 12.34 -28.37
CA VAL A 567 1.29 13.47 -29.21
C VAL A 567 2.52 14.19 -29.73
N PHE A 568 2.65 14.28 -31.05
CA PHE A 568 3.75 14.94 -31.74
C PHE A 568 3.22 16.12 -32.55
N ASN A 569 3.59 17.34 -32.18
CA ASN A 569 3.12 18.58 -32.81
C ASN A 569 1.59 18.60 -32.99
N GLY A 570 0.87 18.29 -31.90
CA GLY A 570 -0.60 18.28 -31.85
C GLY A 570 -1.29 17.07 -32.49
N LYS A 571 -0.55 16.08 -33.01
CA LYS A 571 -1.12 14.86 -33.61
C LYS A 571 -0.82 13.64 -32.76
N LEU A 572 -1.86 12.88 -32.39
CA LEU A 572 -1.70 11.58 -31.75
C LEU A 572 -1.03 10.60 -32.71
N LYS A 573 0.00 9.92 -32.22
CA LYS A 573 0.76 8.88 -32.89
C LYS A 573 0.98 7.71 -31.94
N SER A 574 1.36 6.58 -32.51
CA SER A 574 1.82 5.42 -31.76
C SER A 574 3.03 4.79 -32.46
N SER A 575 3.83 4.07 -31.68
CA SER A 575 4.92 3.23 -32.16
C SER A 575 4.85 1.89 -31.46
N THR A 576 4.87 0.81 -32.24
CA THR A 576 4.82 -0.56 -31.73
C THR A 576 6.18 -1.22 -31.90
N CYS A 577 6.71 -1.76 -30.80
CA CYS A 577 7.99 -2.43 -30.76
C CYS A 577 7.88 -3.88 -30.32
N PRO A 578 8.23 -4.84 -31.21
CA PRO A 578 8.41 -6.21 -30.81
C PRO A 578 9.73 -6.34 -30.03
N ILE A 579 9.64 -6.90 -28.83
CA ILE A 579 10.76 -7.12 -27.94
C ILE A 579 11.36 -8.49 -28.25
N LYS A 580 12.48 -8.52 -28.98
CA LYS A 580 13.08 -9.79 -29.44
C LYS A 580 13.66 -10.62 -28.30
N THR A 581 14.30 -9.96 -27.36
CA THR A 581 14.88 -10.55 -26.15
C THR A 581 14.47 -9.69 -24.96
N THR A 582 14.15 -10.34 -23.84
CA THR A 582 13.85 -9.63 -22.59
C THR A 582 14.97 -8.64 -22.29
N GLY A 583 14.64 -7.36 -22.19
CA GLY A 583 15.68 -6.35 -22.07
C GLY A 583 15.28 -4.95 -22.50
N TRP A 584 16.33 -4.16 -22.72
CA TRP A 584 16.27 -2.76 -23.11
C TRP A 584 16.02 -2.63 -24.61
N ASN A 585 15.00 -1.86 -24.96
CA ASN A 585 14.66 -1.54 -26.34
C ASN A 585 14.40 -0.04 -26.43
N CYS A 586 14.69 0.57 -27.58
CA CYS A 586 14.60 2.02 -27.73
C CYS A 586 13.54 2.39 -28.78
N ILE A 587 12.77 3.44 -28.51
CA ILE A 587 11.85 4.04 -29.51
C ILE A 587 12.35 5.43 -29.87
N SER A 588 12.53 5.67 -31.17
CA SER A 588 12.66 7.02 -31.73
C SER A 588 11.31 7.73 -31.69
N MET A 589 11.22 8.85 -30.98
CA MET A 589 10.01 9.66 -30.95
C MET A 589 9.84 10.52 -32.20
N LEU A 590 10.93 10.75 -32.97
CA LEU A 590 10.87 11.48 -34.23
C LEU A 590 10.39 10.59 -35.38
N THR A 591 10.98 9.40 -35.53
CA THR A 591 10.64 8.49 -36.64
C THR A 591 9.52 7.51 -36.27
N GLY A 592 9.24 7.33 -34.98
CA GLY A 592 8.31 6.32 -34.48
C GLY A 592 8.79 4.89 -34.69
N LYS A 593 10.11 4.68 -34.88
CA LYS A 593 10.69 3.34 -35.14
C LYS A 593 11.43 2.82 -33.92
N CYS A 594 11.42 1.51 -33.77
CA CYS A 594 12.22 0.81 -32.78
C CYS A 594 13.68 0.78 -33.22
N VAL A 595 14.57 1.04 -32.27
CA VAL A 595 16.01 0.96 -32.42
C VAL A 595 16.47 -0.23 -31.58
N TYR A 596 17.11 -1.20 -32.24
CA TYR A 596 17.59 -2.46 -31.67
C TYR A 596 19.11 -2.47 -31.56
#